data_AF-A0A0D6LC17-F1
#
_entry.id   AF-A0A0D6LC17-F1
#
_cell.length_a   1.000
_cell.length_b   1.000
_cell.length_c   1.000
_cell.angle_alpha   90.00
_cell.angle_beta   90.00
_cell.angle_gamma   90.00
#
_symmetry.space_group_name_H-M   'P 1'
#
loop_
_entity.id
_entity.type
_entity.pdbx_description
1 polymer ?
#
loop_
_entity_poly.entity_id
_entity_poly.type
_entity_poly.pdbx_seq_one_letter_code
_entity_poly.pdbx_strand_id
1 'polypeptide(L)'
;MLMFLSPGDPLLNRAFSTDNIFQSWDCKLEQIAKSQTCNPDGIPPEYDYTYDVITLDPTFITDITVQTRATLKKWTRSAELVDLSVEPIYHRLIRSYSMMVYGKSTRIGCSMNYCDGTGRLMCVYDKKAKLNELLYEKAVNREEICTACPNSEQCVNYLCQAK
;
A
#
# COMPACT_ATOMS: atom_id res chain seq x y z
N MET A 1 3.30 -9.34 11.37
CA MET A 1 1.90 -9.67 11.01
C MET A 1 1.38 -8.59 10.07
N LEU A 2 1.69 -8.74 8.78
CA LEU A 2 1.23 -7.84 7.72
C LEU A 2 -0.29 -8.00 7.61
N MET A 3 -1.01 -6.89 7.65
CA MET A 3 -2.46 -6.88 7.43
C MET A 3 -2.74 -7.12 5.96
N PHE A 4 -2.79 -8.40 5.61
CA PHE A 4 -3.59 -8.85 4.50
C PHE A 4 -5.04 -8.47 4.77
N LEU A 5 -5.71 -7.97 3.74
CA LEU A 5 -7.15 -7.85 3.64
C LEU A 5 -7.78 -9.08 4.30
N SER A 6 -8.60 -8.85 5.34
CA SER A 6 -9.14 -9.95 6.13
C SER A 6 -10.20 -10.68 5.29
N PRO A 7 -10.34 -12.02 5.40
CA PRO A 7 -11.45 -12.72 4.78
C PRO A 7 -12.76 -12.17 5.33
N GLY A 8 -13.48 -11.36 4.54
CA GLY A 8 -14.70 -10.68 4.95
C GLY A 8 -14.77 -9.18 4.64
N ASP A 9 -13.67 -8.56 4.17
CA ASP A 9 -13.74 -7.17 3.71
C ASP A 9 -14.59 -7.06 2.42
N PRO A 10 -15.59 -6.16 2.33
CA PRO A 10 -16.38 -5.96 1.10
C PRO A 10 -15.54 -5.55 -0.11
N LEU A 11 -14.31 -5.07 0.14
CA LEU A 11 -13.32 -4.71 -0.87
C LEU A 11 -12.59 -5.94 -1.46
N LEU A 12 -12.73 -7.12 -0.85
CA LEU A 12 -12.16 -8.38 -1.33
C LEU A 12 -12.87 -8.91 -2.60
N ASN A 13 -14.03 -8.36 -2.94
CA ASN A 13 -14.80 -8.69 -4.16
C ASN A 13 -14.36 -7.86 -5.38
N ARG A 14 -13.34 -7.02 -5.25
CA ARG A 14 -12.80 -6.19 -6.34
C ARG A 14 -11.47 -6.80 -6.77
N ALA A 15 -11.57 -7.61 -7.81
CA ALA A 15 -10.54 -8.45 -8.37
C ALA A 15 -9.23 -7.74 -8.71
N PHE A 16 -8.11 -8.43 -8.48
CA PHE A 16 -6.74 -8.01 -8.76
C PHE A 16 -6.20 -8.83 -9.93
N SER A 17 -5.70 -8.18 -10.98
CA SER A 17 -5.10 -8.82 -12.15
C SER A 17 -3.94 -7.97 -12.70
N THR A 18 -2.91 -8.71 -13.14
CA THR A 18 -1.61 -8.42 -13.77
C THR A 18 -0.70 -7.34 -13.16
N ASP A 19 0.60 -7.64 -13.28
CA ASP A 19 1.78 -7.04 -12.64
C ASP A 19 1.89 -7.27 -11.12
N ASN A 20 2.67 -8.30 -10.76
CA ASN A 20 3.38 -8.51 -9.47
C ASN A 20 2.72 -7.93 -8.21
N ILE A 21 1.57 -8.48 -7.82
CA ILE A 21 0.69 -7.91 -6.78
C ILE A 21 1.19 -8.20 -5.35
N PHE A 22 2.35 -8.83 -5.18
CA PHE A 22 2.98 -8.91 -3.87
C PHE A 22 3.98 -7.78 -3.65
N GLN A 23 3.57 -6.80 -2.84
CA GLN A 23 4.53 -5.88 -2.23
C GLN A 23 5.37 -6.64 -1.20
N SER A 24 6.58 -7.01 -1.60
CA SER A 24 7.58 -7.57 -0.70
C SER A 24 8.22 -6.45 0.13
N TRP A 25 8.60 -6.78 1.36
CA TRP A 25 9.29 -5.82 2.22
C TRP A 25 10.71 -5.57 1.70
N ASP A 26 11.06 -4.31 1.47
CA ASP A 26 12.38 -3.89 1.02
C ASP A 26 13.05 -3.01 2.08
N CYS A 27 14.13 -3.53 2.68
CA CYS A 27 14.89 -2.86 3.74
C CYS A 27 15.51 -1.52 3.28
N LYS A 28 15.81 -1.36 1.98
CA LYS A 28 16.32 -0.09 1.43
C LYS A 28 15.20 0.95 1.43
N LEU A 29 13.99 0.57 1.03
CA LEU A 29 12.84 1.47 1.09
C LEU A 29 12.48 1.81 2.54
N GLU A 30 12.60 0.85 3.47
CA GLU A 30 12.42 1.10 4.90
C GLU A 30 13.45 2.13 5.42
N GLN A 31 14.71 2.00 5.02
CA GLN A 31 15.75 2.95 5.40
C GLN A 31 15.50 4.34 4.81
N ILE A 32 15.02 4.43 3.58
CA ILE A 32 14.58 5.70 2.97
C ILE A 32 13.42 6.27 3.79
N ALA A 33 12.38 5.47 4.06
CA ALA A 33 11.24 5.90 4.87
C ALA A 33 11.71 6.46 6.22
N LYS A 34 12.60 5.76 6.93
CA LYS A 34 13.16 6.19 8.21
C LYS A 34 13.91 7.52 8.12
N SER A 35 14.79 7.65 7.13
CA SER A 35 15.63 8.85 6.96
C SER A 35 14.84 10.07 6.49
N GLN A 36 13.80 9.87 5.69
CA GLN A 36 13.02 10.93 5.05
C GLN A 36 11.67 11.20 5.73
N THR A 37 11.34 10.52 6.83
CA THR A 37 10.03 10.65 7.52
C THR A 37 9.66 12.10 7.85
N CYS A 38 10.63 12.89 8.32
CA CYS A 38 10.40 14.28 8.74
C CYS A 38 10.58 15.29 7.60
N ASN A 39 11.40 14.96 6.61
CA ASN A 39 11.60 15.74 5.38
C ASN A 39 11.68 14.79 4.17
N PRO A 40 10.64 14.72 3.31
CA PRO A 40 10.59 13.79 2.17
C PRO A 40 11.44 14.21 0.96
N ASP A 41 12.19 15.31 1.01
CA ASP A 41 12.96 15.85 -0.13
C ASP A 41 14.03 14.87 -0.67
N GLY A 42 14.53 13.95 0.16
CA GLY A 42 15.53 12.96 -0.24
C GLY A 42 14.95 11.66 -0.83
N ILE A 43 13.63 11.58 -1.04
CA ILE A 43 13.01 10.41 -1.70
C ILE A 43 13.26 10.49 -3.21
N PRO A 44 13.88 9.48 -3.84
CA PRO A 44 14.10 9.44 -5.28
C PRO A 44 12.78 9.64 -6.08
N PRO A 45 12.81 10.38 -7.20
CA PRO A 45 11.61 10.75 -7.97
C PRO A 45 10.89 9.55 -8.62
N GLU A 46 11.57 8.42 -8.79
CA GLU A 46 10.99 7.17 -9.28
C GLU A 46 10.14 6.44 -8.23
N TYR A 47 10.33 6.75 -6.94
CA TYR A 47 9.56 6.20 -5.83
C TYR A 47 8.39 7.11 -5.50
N ASP A 48 7.42 6.55 -4.77
CA ASP A 48 6.37 7.36 -4.16
C ASP A 48 6.29 7.05 -2.67
N TYR A 49 5.58 7.89 -1.92
CA TYR A 49 5.45 7.71 -0.47
C TYR A 49 4.10 8.14 0.05
N THR A 50 3.64 7.50 1.11
CA THR A 50 2.49 7.94 1.89
C THR A 50 2.95 8.22 3.30
N TYR A 51 2.31 9.17 3.97
CA TYR A 51 2.56 9.38 5.38
C TYR A 51 1.27 9.79 6.09
N ASP A 52 1.26 9.59 7.40
CA ASP A 52 0.22 10.11 8.28
C ASP A 52 0.83 10.47 9.63
N VAL A 53 0.18 11.41 10.30
CA VAL A 53 0.52 11.74 11.69
C VAL A 53 -0.08 10.65 12.57
N ILE A 54 0.74 10.15 13.48
CA ILE A 54 0.38 9.12 14.44
C ILE A 54 0.68 9.62 15.85
N THR A 55 -0.05 9.09 16.81
CA THR A 55 0.36 9.25 18.21
C THR A 55 1.45 8.23 18.48
N LEU A 56 2.53 8.65 19.13
CA LEU A 56 3.56 7.76 19.62
C LEU A 56 3.69 8.05 21.10
N ASP A 57 3.04 7.25 21.94
CA ASP A 57 3.30 7.31 23.37
C ASP A 57 4.61 6.54 23.67
N PRO A 58 5.69 7.24 24.09
CA PRO A 58 6.97 6.59 24.38
C PRO A 58 6.89 5.61 25.57
N THR A 59 5.81 5.65 26.36
CA THR A 59 5.58 4.76 27.50
C THR A 59 4.85 3.47 27.12
N PHE A 60 4.22 3.39 25.94
CA PHE A 60 3.43 2.23 25.50
C PHE A 60 3.86 1.69 24.12
N ILE A 61 4.71 0.66 24.12
CA ILE A 61 5.18 -0.02 22.88
C ILE A 61 4.02 -0.61 22.05
N THR A 62 2.90 -0.97 22.67
CA THR A 62 1.70 -1.47 21.99
C THR A 62 1.03 -0.44 21.09
N ASP A 63 1.29 0.85 21.31
CA ASP A 63 0.72 1.96 20.54
C ASP A 63 1.14 1.87 19.07
N ILE A 64 2.40 1.49 18.78
CA ILE A 64 2.93 1.42 17.40
C ILE A 64 2.09 0.51 16.50
N THR A 65 1.74 -0.69 16.95
CA THR A 65 0.95 -1.63 16.14
C THR A 65 -0.49 -1.13 15.97
N VAL A 66 -1.06 -0.53 17.02
CA VAL A 66 -2.43 0.03 17.00
C VAL A 66 -2.51 1.21 16.04
N GLN A 67 -1.57 2.14 16.11
CA GLN A 67 -1.51 3.35 15.28
C GLN A 67 -1.22 3.02 13.83
N THR A 68 -0.31 2.07 13.58
CA THR A 68 -0.06 1.54 12.23
C THR A 68 -1.33 0.92 11.66
N ARG A 69 -2.03 0.08 12.44
CA ARG A 69 -3.31 -0.52 12.03
C ARG A 69 -4.37 0.53 11.71
N ALA A 70 -4.51 1.54 12.57
CA ALA A 70 -5.48 2.61 12.40
C ALA A 70 -5.18 3.42 11.13
N THR A 71 -3.91 3.73 10.89
CA THR A 71 -3.45 4.48 9.71
C THR A 71 -3.71 3.70 8.42
N LEU A 72 -3.32 2.42 8.37
CA LEU A 72 -3.58 1.58 7.20
C LEU A 72 -5.09 1.46 6.91
N LYS A 73 -5.92 1.26 7.94
CA LYS A 73 -7.39 1.24 7.80
C LYS A 73 -7.94 2.57 7.28
N LYS A 74 -7.42 3.70 7.77
CA LYS A 74 -7.78 5.04 7.28
C LYS A 74 -7.45 5.18 5.78
N TRP A 75 -6.27 4.76 5.37
CA TRP A 75 -5.88 4.77 3.96
C TRP A 75 -6.80 3.87 3.13
N THR A 76 -7.07 2.63 3.57
CA THR A 76 -7.99 1.71 2.88
C THR A 76 -9.40 2.31 2.70
N ARG A 77 -9.96 2.94 3.74
CA ARG A 77 -11.28 3.57 3.68
C ARG A 77 -11.38 4.73 2.69
N SER A 78 -10.25 5.38 2.35
CA SER A 78 -10.29 6.45 1.35
C SER A 78 -10.78 5.96 -0.02
N ALA A 79 -10.68 4.66 -0.33
CA ALA A 79 -11.25 4.06 -1.52
C ALA A 79 -12.77 4.30 -1.70
N GLU A 80 -13.50 4.61 -0.62
CA GLU A 80 -14.93 4.90 -0.65
C GLU A 80 -15.24 6.29 -1.22
N LEU A 81 -14.23 7.16 -1.37
CA LEU A 81 -14.39 8.53 -1.88
C LEU A 81 -14.57 8.60 -3.40
N VAL A 82 -14.26 7.53 -4.13
CA VAL A 82 -14.36 7.46 -5.59
C VAL A 82 -14.88 6.09 -6.03
N ASP A 83 -15.57 6.03 -7.17
CA ASP A 83 -16.06 4.76 -7.71
C ASP A 83 -14.96 4.02 -8.50
N LEU A 84 -14.32 3.06 -7.84
CA LEU A 84 -13.32 2.18 -8.45
C LEU A 84 -13.92 0.93 -9.10
N SER A 85 -15.26 0.77 -9.07
CA SER A 85 -15.92 -0.43 -9.61
C SER A 85 -16.02 -0.43 -11.13
N VAL A 86 -15.93 0.74 -11.78
CA VAL A 86 -15.92 0.89 -13.24
C VAL A 86 -14.50 0.72 -13.76
N GLU A 87 -13.64 1.70 -13.50
CA GLU A 87 -12.21 1.67 -13.82
C GLU A 87 -11.41 2.10 -12.58
N PRO A 88 -10.47 1.29 -12.08
CA PRO A 88 -9.71 1.58 -10.87
C PRO A 88 -8.59 2.57 -11.17
N ILE A 89 -8.95 3.78 -11.57
CA ILE A 89 -8.00 4.82 -11.99
C ILE A 89 -7.47 5.59 -10.77
N TYR A 90 -6.19 5.93 -10.82
CA TYR A 90 -5.56 6.79 -9.82
C TYR A 90 -6.29 8.15 -9.72
N HIS A 91 -6.66 8.51 -8.49
CA HIS A 91 -7.24 9.81 -8.18
C HIS A 91 -6.55 10.45 -6.96
N ARG A 92 -6.33 11.76 -6.99
CA ARG A 92 -5.59 12.47 -5.93
C ARG A 92 -6.24 12.35 -4.55
N LEU A 93 -7.58 12.26 -4.49
CA LEU A 93 -8.33 12.12 -3.23
C LEU A 93 -8.04 10.82 -2.49
N ILE A 94 -7.61 9.78 -3.21
CA ILE A 94 -7.37 8.45 -2.66
C ILE A 94 -5.89 8.06 -2.74
N ARG A 95 -4.99 9.05 -2.82
CA ARG A 95 -3.56 8.81 -3.07
C ARG A 95 -2.96 7.74 -2.15
N SER A 96 -3.29 7.75 -0.86
CA SER A 96 -2.76 6.75 0.08
C SER A 96 -3.27 5.34 -0.22
N TYR A 97 -4.56 5.18 -0.51
CA TYR A 97 -5.10 3.91 -0.97
C TYR A 97 -4.47 3.48 -2.29
N SER A 98 -4.38 4.40 -3.25
CA SER A 98 -3.81 4.14 -4.57
C SER A 98 -2.41 3.53 -4.48
N MET A 99 -1.54 4.01 -3.60
CA MET A 99 -0.20 3.43 -3.43
C MET A 99 -0.21 2.05 -2.80
N MET A 100 -1.16 1.77 -1.89
CA MET A 100 -1.32 0.44 -1.31
C MET A 100 -1.75 -0.62 -2.33
N VAL A 101 -2.50 -0.23 -3.37
CA VAL A 101 -3.09 -1.16 -4.35
C VAL A 101 -2.50 -1.03 -5.75
N TYR A 102 -1.46 -0.22 -5.94
CA TYR A 102 -0.85 -0.02 -7.24
C TYR A 102 -0.06 -1.26 -7.65
N GLY A 103 -0.61 -2.07 -8.55
CA GLY A 103 -0.08 -3.39 -8.93
C GLY A 103 1.35 -3.32 -9.48
N LYS A 104 1.71 -2.23 -10.17
CA LYS A 104 3.08 -2.05 -10.67
C LYS A 104 4.13 -1.87 -9.57
N SER A 105 3.73 -1.47 -8.35
CA SER A 105 4.65 -1.38 -7.21
C SER A 105 4.71 -2.72 -6.47
N THR A 106 5.90 -3.30 -6.42
CA THR A 106 6.14 -4.67 -5.93
C THR A 106 6.99 -4.69 -4.65
N ARG A 107 7.42 -3.50 -4.20
CA ARG A 107 8.24 -3.35 -3.00
C ARG A 107 7.79 -2.16 -2.18
N ILE A 108 7.73 -2.39 -0.88
CA ILE A 108 7.35 -1.40 0.12
C ILE A 108 8.33 -1.42 1.28
N GLY A 109 8.59 -0.27 1.87
CA GLY A 109 9.23 -0.17 3.17
C GLY A 109 8.61 0.96 3.97
N CYS A 110 8.23 0.69 5.21
CA CYS A 110 7.65 1.69 6.10
C CYS A 110 8.52 1.89 7.33
N SER A 111 8.55 3.13 7.82
CA SER A 111 9.18 3.45 9.09
C SER A 111 8.41 4.55 9.80
N MET A 112 8.71 4.71 11.08
CA MET A 112 8.08 5.70 11.92
C MET A 112 9.15 6.53 12.59
N ASN A 113 8.89 7.82 12.73
CA ASN A 113 9.81 8.73 13.40
C ASN A 113 9.05 9.84 14.13
N TYR A 114 9.72 10.49 15.07
CA TYR A 114 9.19 11.64 15.79
C TYR A 114 9.70 12.92 15.13
N CYS A 115 8.79 13.71 14.58
CA CYS A 115 9.06 14.91 13.81
C CYS A 115 8.37 16.10 14.47
N ASP A 116 9.14 17.09 14.93
CA ASP A 116 8.63 18.36 15.47
C ASP A 116 7.54 18.20 16.55
N GLY A 117 7.71 17.25 17.47
CA GLY A 117 6.72 17.02 18.52
C GLY A 117 5.56 16.08 18.15
N THR A 118 5.59 15.46 16.97
CA THR A 118 4.55 14.55 16.48
C THR A 118 5.12 13.25 15.94
N GLY A 119 4.47 12.13 16.22
CA GLY A 119 4.80 10.88 15.54
C GLY A 119 4.34 10.91 14.09
N ARG A 120 5.13 10.32 13.19
CA ARG A 120 4.75 10.12 11.78
C ARG A 120 5.07 8.69 11.36
N LEU A 121 4.13 8.08 10.63
CA LEU A 121 4.34 6.84 9.89
C LEU A 121 4.51 7.20 8.41
N MET A 122 5.60 6.75 7.79
CA MET A 122 5.85 6.90 6.37
C MET A 122 6.04 5.52 5.73
N CYS A 123 5.42 5.30 4.58
CA CYS A 123 5.66 4.15 3.70
C CYS A 123 6.18 4.64 2.36
N VAL A 124 7.24 4.02 1.86
CA VAL A 124 7.85 4.29 0.55
C VAL A 124 7.63 3.09 -0.35
N TYR A 125 7.26 3.38 -1.59
CA TYR A 125 6.87 2.44 -2.64
C TYR A 125 7.83 2.57 -3.80
N ASP A 126 8.22 1.45 -4.40
CA ASP A 126 9.23 1.46 -5.47
C ASP A 126 8.73 1.96 -6.83
N LYS A 127 7.44 2.24 -6.95
CA LYS A 127 6.82 2.85 -8.13
C LYS A 127 5.78 3.89 -7.73
N LYS A 128 5.57 4.81 -8.65
CA LYS A 128 4.57 5.89 -8.56
C LYS A 128 3.49 5.69 -9.62
N ALA A 129 2.22 5.82 -9.23
CA ALA A 129 1.12 5.88 -10.18
C ALA A 129 0.99 7.30 -10.76
N LYS A 130 0.72 7.39 -12.06
CA LYS A 130 0.47 8.65 -12.74
C LYS A 130 -1.02 9.01 -12.69
N LEU A 131 -1.32 10.29 -12.89
CA LEU A 131 -2.71 10.73 -13.04
C LEU A 131 -3.35 9.99 -14.22
N ASN A 132 -4.59 9.51 -14.03
CA ASN A 132 -5.34 8.74 -15.01
C ASN A 132 -4.75 7.36 -15.37
N GLU A 133 -3.77 6.87 -14.60
CA GLU A 133 -3.25 5.51 -14.74
C GLU A 133 -4.13 4.51 -13.98
N LEU A 134 -4.33 3.31 -14.55
CA LEU A 134 -4.95 2.20 -13.85
C LEU A 134 -4.09 1.76 -12.66
N LEU A 135 -4.71 1.61 -11.50
CA LEU A 135 -4.05 1.14 -10.28
C LEU A 135 -3.77 -0.37 -10.35
N TYR A 136 -4.71 -1.14 -10.88
CA TYR A 136 -4.64 -2.58 -11.08
C TYR A 136 -5.57 -2.95 -12.22
N GLU A 137 -5.36 -4.10 -12.87
CA GLU A 137 -6.36 -4.62 -13.80
C GLU A 137 -7.46 -5.33 -13.03
N LYS A 138 -8.69 -5.19 -13.52
CA LYS A 138 -9.84 -5.91 -12.97
C LYS A 138 -9.95 -7.28 -13.63
N ALA A 139 -10.22 -8.31 -12.84
CA ALA A 139 -10.76 -9.55 -13.39
C ALA A 139 -12.29 -9.46 -13.51
N VAL A 140 -12.88 -10.22 -14.44
CA VAL A 140 -14.35 -10.24 -14.64
C VAL A 140 -15.04 -10.90 -13.46
N ASN A 141 -14.41 -11.93 -12.89
CA ASN A 141 -14.89 -12.68 -11.74
C ASN A 141 -13.72 -13.08 -10.84
N ARG A 142 -14.03 -13.68 -9.70
CA ARG A 142 -13.04 -13.99 -8.65
C ARG A 142 -12.13 -15.15 -9.07
N GLU A 143 -12.64 -16.05 -9.90
CA GLU A 143 -11.96 -17.21 -10.43
C GLU A 143 -10.84 -16.81 -11.41
N GLU A 144 -11.04 -15.71 -12.14
CA GLU A 144 -10.08 -15.19 -13.11
C GLU A 144 -8.89 -14.43 -12.48
N ILE A 145 -8.99 -13.96 -11.23
CA ILE A 145 -7.91 -13.20 -10.56
C ILE A 145 -6.55 -13.90 -10.69
N CYS A 146 -6.49 -15.19 -10.37
CA CYS A 146 -5.24 -15.94 -10.37
C CYS A 146 -4.75 -16.33 -11.78
N THR A 147 -5.59 -16.18 -12.81
CA THR A 147 -5.19 -16.51 -14.20
C THR A 147 -4.18 -15.51 -14.77
N ALA A 148 -4.10 -14.34 -14.15
CA ALA A 148 -3.18 -13.27 -14.49
C ALA A 148 -1.77 -13.45 -13.90
N CYS A 149 -1.57 -14.38 -12.97
CA CYS A 149 -0.26 -14.61 -12.37
C CYS A 149 0.69 -15.27 -13.38
N PRO A 150 1.95 -14.83 -13.47
CA PRO A 150 2.97 -15.51 -14.28
C PRO A 150 3.12 -16.98 -13.88
N ASN A 151 3.47 -17.84 -14.85
CA ASN A 151 3.70 -19.27 -14.60
C ASN A 151 4.80 -19.56 -13.55
N SER A 152 5.72 -18.61 -13.35
CA SER A 152 6.78 -18.64 -12.34
C SER A 152 6.30 -18.35 -10.92
N GLU A 153 5.06 -17.90 -10.75
CA GLU A 153 4.48 -17.47 -9.49
C GLU A 153 3.36 -18.41 -9.02
N GLN A 154 3.01 -18.31 -7.75
CA GLN A 154 1.85 -18.96 -7.14
C GLN A 154 0.83 -17.90 -6.73
N CYS A 155 -0.45 -18.21 -6.92
CA CYS A 155 -1.52 -17.35 -6.42
C CYS A 155 -1.89 -17.75 -5.00
N VAL A 156 -1.64 -16.87 -4.03
CA VAL A 156 -1.96 -17.09 -2.62
C VAL A 156 -2.87 -15.95 -2.16
N ASN A 157 -4.09 -16.29 -1.72
CA ASN A 157 -5.09 -15.30 -1.29
C ASN A 157 -5.34 -14.20 -2.34
N TYR A 158 -5.46 -14.57 -3.62
CA TYR A 158 -5.68 -13.63 -4.74
C TYR A 158 -4.52 -12.68 -5.02
N LEU A 159 -3.30 -13.02 -4.57
CA LEU A 159 -2.07 -12.28 -4.80
C LEU A 159 -1.04 -13.18 -5.46
N CYS A 160 -0.40 -12.70 -6.53
CA CYS A 160 0.70 -13.42 -7.18
C CYS A 160 1.99 -13.26 -6.36
N GLN A 161 2.62 -14.37 -6.02
CA GLN A 161 3.83 -14.44 -5.18
C GLN A 161 4.87 -15.34 -5.84
N ALA A 162 6.15 -15.04 -5.66
CA ALA A 162 7.21 -15.97 -6.04
C ALA A 162 7.01 -17.34 -5.35
N LYS A 163 7.33 -18.41 -6.08
CA LYS A 163 7.30 -19.78 -5.55
C LYS A 163 8.43 -20.03 -4.55
#